data_AF-A0A535NY59-F1
#
_entry.id   AF-A0A535NY59-F1
#
_cell.length_a   1.000
_cell.length_b   1.000
_cell.length_c   1.000
_cell.angle_alpha   90.00
_cell.angle_beta   90.00
_cell.angle_gamma   90.00
#
_symmetry.space_group_name_H-M   'P 1'
#
loop_
_entity.id
_entity.type
_entity.pdbx_description
1 polymer ?
#
loop_
_entity_poly.entity_id
_entity_poly.type
_entity_poly.pdbx_seq_one_letter_code
_entity_poly.pdbx_strand_id
1 'polypeptide(L)'
;FFPHERQSMMAAIFHFDDAPLEKGCVCVVPGSHNLGPLEHQAEGSWHLPLEQYPLESALPCPARAGDVLFLSYLTIHGSGLNVSNEARTTLLVQMRDPTDLPTQQVHKSRGQGMMLRGIDPIALPKGHEET
;
A
#
# COMPACT_ATOMS: atom_id res chain seq x y z
N PHE A 1 -1.15 1.27 9.86
CA PHE A 1 -1.73 0.08 9.22
C PHE A 1 -3.25 0.24 9.12
N PHE A 2 -3.93 -0.31 8.11
CA PHE A 2 -5.37 -0.12 7.83
C PHE A 2 -6.07 -1.48 7.62
N PRO A 3 -6.47 -2.17 8.69
CA PRO A 3 -6.96 -3.55 8.60
C PRO A 3 -8.36 -3.65 7.97
N HIS A 4 -8.57 -4.69 7.17
CA HIS A 4 -9.83 -5.03 6.51
C HIS A 4 -10.22 -6.48 6.78
N GLU A 5 -11.50 -6.81 6.80
CA GLU A 5 -12.00 -8.15 7.21
C GLU A 5 -11.45 -9.29 6.36
N ARG A 6 -11.43 -9.11 5.04
CA ARG A 6 -11.08 -10.14 4.06
C ARG A 6 -9.72 -9.89 3.40
N GLN A 7 -9.05 -8.80 3.78
CA GLN A 7 -7.69 -8.50 3.33
C GLN A 7 -7.57 -8.36 1.80
N SER A 8 -8.65 -7.92 1.13
CA SER A 8 -8.72 -7.81 -0.34
C SER A 8 -7.98 -6.60 -0.90
N MET A 9 -7.44 -5.74 -0.03
CA MET A 9 -6.83 -4.48 -0.44
C MET A 9 -5.52 -4.70 -1.21
N MET A 10 -5.42 -4.03 -2.35
CA MET A 10 -4.20 -3.90 -3.13
C MET A 10 -3.77 -2.44 -3.21
N ALA A 11 -2.47 -2.25 -3.38
CA ALA A 11 -1.82 -0.98 -3.65
C ALA A 11 -1.29 -0.97 -5.09
N ALA A 12 -1.50 0.14 -5.77
CA ALA A 12 -0.88 0.48 -7.05
C ALA A 12 -0.01 1.73 -6.85
N ILE A 13 1.29 1.58 -7.04
CA ILE A 13 2.27 2.67 -6.95
C ILE A 13 2.60 3.10 -8.38
N PHE A 14 2.12 4.28 -8.77
CA PHE A 14 2.41 4.89 -10.05
C PHE A 14 3.72 5.67 -9.93
N HIS A 15 4.68 5.38 -10.81
CA HIS A 15 5.98 6.06 -10.84
C HIS A 15 5.93 7.24 -11.80
N PHE A 16 6.17 8.46 -11.31
CA PHE A 16 6.25 9.66 -12.17
C PHE A 16 7.68 9.96 -12.62
N ASP A 17 8.66 9.43 -11.90
CA ASP A 17 10.08 9.51 -12.23
C ASP A 17 10.66 8.09 -12.33
N ASP A 18 11.79 7.94 -13.03
CA ASP A 18 12.61 6.74 -12.92
C ASP A 18 13.01 6.53 -11.45
N ALA A 19 12.93 5.29 -10.99
CA ALA A 19 13.27 4.87 -9.64
C ALA A 19 14.29 3.72 -9.70
N PRO A 20 15.56 4.00 -10.05
CA PRO A 20 16.64 3.03 -9.95
C PRO A 20 17.05 2.80 -8.47
N LEU A 21 18.01 1.91 -8.22
CA LEU A 21 18.43 1.54 -6.86
C LEU A 21 18.95 2.76 -6.08
N GLU A 22 19.80 3.57 -6.71
CA GLU A 22 20.43 4.77 -6.12
C GLU A 22 19.42 5.88 -5.78
N LYS A 23 18.26 5.89 -6.45
CA LYS A 23 17.15 6.80 -6.15
C LYS A 23 16.19 6.20 -5.12
N GLY A 24 16.57 5.08 -4.51
CA GLY A 24 15.85 4.40 -3.46
C GLY A 24 14.57 3.75 -3.96
N CYS A 25 14.62 2.87 -4.97
CA CYS A 25 13.44 2.14 -5.47
C CYS A 25 12.68 1.38 -4.37
N VAL A 26 11.43 1.00 -4.65
CA VAL A 26 10.66 0.15 -3.73
C VAL A 26 11.35 -1.21 -3.63
N CYS A 27 11.42 -1.78 -2.43
CA CYS A 27 11.90 -3.14 -2.20
C CYS A 27 10.79 -3.96 -1.55
N VAL A 28 10.69 -5.24 -1.89
CA VAL A 28 9.65 -6.14 -1.38
C VAL A 28 10.26 -7.44 -0.86
N VAL A 29 9.61 -8.09 0.11
CA VAL A 29 9.94 -9.48 0.48
C VAL A 29 8.97 -10.41 -0.25
N PRO A 30 9.40 -11.14 -1.30
CA PRO A 30 8.50 -11.98 -2.09
C PRO A 30 7.78 -13.02 -1.23
N GLY A 31 6.48 -13.24 -1.49
CA GLY A 31 5.67 -14.23 -0.78
C GLY A 31 5.22 -13.84 0.64
N SER A 32 5.75 -12.76 1.22
CA SER A 32 5.45 -12.33 2.60
C SER A 32 3.99 -12.01 2.88
N HIS A 33 3.19 -11.65 1.87
CA HIS A 33 1.74 -11.43 2.00
C HIS A 33 0.99 -12.67 2.52
N ASN A 34 1.56 -13.87 2.37
CA ASN A 34 0.96 -15.11 2.89
C ASN A 34 1.10 -15.25 4.43
N LEU A 35 1.91 -14.41 5.08
CA LEU A 35 2.05 -14.38 6.54
C LEU A 35 0.85 -13.73 7.23
N GLY A 36 -0.02 -13.05 6.49
CA GLY A 36 -1.12 -12.27 7.05
C GLY A 36 -0.64 -10.94 7.66
N PRO A 37 -1.49 -10.29 8.48
CA PRO A 37 -1.11 -9.07 9.19
C PRO A 37 0.00 -9.33 10.19
N LEU A 38 1.04 -8.49 10.17
CA LEU A 38 2.15 -8.54 11.11
C LEU A 38 2.07 -7.38 12.10
N GLU A 39 2.46 -7.63 13.35
CA GLU A 39 2.52 -6.60 14.38
C GLU A 39 3.63 -5.60 14.05
N HIS A 40 3.28 -4.32 14.04
CA HIS A 40 4.22 -3.24 13.80
C HIS A 40 4.77 -2.73 15.12
N GLN A 41 6.03 -2.30 15.13
CA GLN A 41 6.56 -1.51 16.23
C GLN A 41 5.94 -0.10 16.16
N ALA A 42 5.40 0.37 17.28
CA ALA A 42 4.75 1.68 17.35
C ALA A 42 5.74 2.83 17.66
N GLU A 43 6.94 2.51 18.14
CA GLU A 43 7.96 3.47 18.52
C GLU A 43 8.80 3.91 17.32
N GLY A 44 8.98 5.21 17.13
CA GLY A 44 9.89 5.79 16.12
C GLY A 44 9.31 5.87 14.69
N SER A 45 8.58 4.86 14.21
CA SER A 45 7.68 4.94 13.04
C SER A 45 6.89 3.63 12.91
N TRP A 46 5.78 3.61 12.16
CA TRP A 46 5.04 2.36 11.89
C TRP A 46 5.86 1.46 10.96
N HIS A 47 6.74 0.62 11.50
CA HIS A 47 7.60 -0.29 10.76
C HIS A 47 7.61 -1.70 11.37
N LEU A 48 8.12 -2.66 10.60
CA LEU A 48 8.41 -4.01 11.10
C LEU A 48 9.81 -4.06 11.75
N PRO A 49 10.08 -5.03 12.64
CA PRO A 49 11.41 -5.21 13.23
C PRO A 49 12.45 -5.45 12.13
N LEU A 50 13.43 -4.57 12.00
CA LEU A 50 14.48 -4.69 10.98
C LEU A 50 15.41 -5.89 11.25
N GLU A 51 15.51 -6.32 12.50
CA GLU A 51 16.25 -7.51 12.89
C GLU A 51 15.62 -8.79 12.31
N GLN A 52 14.29 -8.79 12.13
CA GLN A 52 13.55 -9.93 11.57
C GLN A 52 13.36 -9.79 10.05
N TYR A 53 13.17 -8.57 9.56
CA TYR A 53 12.92 -8.27 8.16
C TYR A 53 13.90 -7.20 7.66
N PRO A 54 15.19 -7.54 7.51
CA PRO A 54 16.20 -6.58 7.09
C PRO A 54 15.95 -6.14 5.65
N LEU A 55 16.06 -4.84 5.38
CA LEU A 55 15.80 -4.26 4.06
C LEU A 55 16.76 -4.82 3.00
N GLU A 56 17.98 -5.17 3.40
CA GLU A 56 19.02 -5.76 2.56
C GLU A 56 18.63 -7.15 2.02
N SER A 57 17.68 -7.83 2.67
CA SER A 57 17.14 -9.11 2.20
C SER A 57 15.95 -8.95 1.24
N ALA A 58 15.41 -7.74 1.11
CA ALA A 58 14.29 -7.46 0.24
C ALA A 58 14.75 -7.36 -1.23
N LEU A 59 13.90 -7.83 -2.14
CA LEU A 59 14.10 -7.73 -3.58
C LEU A 59 13.84 -6.29 -4.05
N PRO A 60 14.82 -5.58 -4.62
CA PRO A 60 14.58 -4.27 -5.21
C PRO A 60 13.67 -4.37 -6.44
N CYS A 61 12.80 -3.39 -6.61
CA CYS A 61 11.89 -3.24 -7.75
C CYS A 61 12.15 -1.90 -8.45
N PRO A 62 13.22 -1.80 -9.25
CA PRO A 62 13.46 -0.61 -10.06
C PRO A 62 12.33 -0.41 -11.06
N ALA A 63 11.96 0.84 -11.28
CA ALA A 63 10.86 1.20 -12.16
C ALA A 63 11.26 2.39 -13.03
N ARG A 64 10.65 2.50 -14.21
CA ARG A 64 10.75 3.68 -15.08
C ARG A 64 9.58 4.61 -14.85
N ALA A 65 9.72 5.87 -15.23
CA ALA A 65 8.60 6.79 -15.29
C ALA A 65 7.47 6.20 -16.15
N GLY A 66 6.26 6.16 -15.61
CA GLY A 66 5.08 5.56 -16.21
C GLY A 66 4.80 4.11 -15.78
N ASP A 67 5.75 3.41 -15.16
CA ASP A 67 5.51 2.07 -14.63
C ASP A 67 4.58 2.12 -13.42
N VAL A 68 3.86 1.00 -13.20
CA VAL A 68 2.99 0.80 -12.05
C VAL A 68 3.36 -0.48 -11.33
N LEU A 69 3.72 -0.37 -10.05
CA LEU A 69 3.97 -1.52 -9.18
C LEU A 69 2.68 -1.88 -8.43
N PHE A 70 2.21 -3.11 -8.60
CA PHE A 70 1.07 -3.65 -7.86
C PHE A 70 1.56 -4.57 -6.74
N LEU A 71 1.00 -4.39 -5.54
CA LEU A 71 1.29 -5.24 -4.39
C LEU A 71 0.04 -5.45 -3.53
N SER A 72 -0.06 -6.62 -2.89
CA SER A 72 -0.93 -6.76 -1.73
C SER A 72 -0.41 -5.85 -0.61
N TYR A 73 -1.31 -5.18 0.11
CA TYR A 73 -0.91 -4.34 1.26
C TYR A 73 -0.32 -5.13 2.43
N LEU A 74 -0.43 -6.47 2.41
CA LEU A 74 0.22 -7.38 3.35
C LEU A 74 1.65 -7.74 2.94
N THR A 75 2.06 -7.41 1.72
CA THR A 75 3.44 -7.65 1.29
C THR A 75 4.36 -6.74 2.08
N ILE A 76 5.34 -7.31 2.77
CA ILE A 76 6.39 -6.52 3.43
C ILE A 76 7.12 -5.75 2.34
N HIS A 77 7.15 -4.43 2.49
CA HIS A 77 7.77 -3.53 1.54
C HIS A 77 8.42 -2.35 2.26
N GLY A 78 9.40 -1.75 1.59
CA GLY A 78 10.08 -0.54 2.00
C GLY A 78 10.65 0.16 0.79
N SER A 79 11.54 1.13 1.00
CA SER A 79 12.31 1.74 -0.08
C SER A 79 13.76 1.90 0.34
N GLY A 80 14.67 1.76 -0.63
CA GLY A 80 16.07 2.10 -0.42
C GLY A 80 16.25 3.57 -0.06
N LEU A 81 17.41 3.90 0.50
CA LEU A 81 17.81 5.29 0.71
C LEU A 81 18.03 5.95 -0.66
N ASN A 82 17.43 7.12 -0.87
CA ASN A 82 17.73 7.94 -2.03
C ASN A 82 19.05 8.68 -1.78
N VAL A 83 20.11 8.25 -2.46
CA VAL A 83 21.45 8.86 -2.40
C VAL A 83 21.76 9.71 -3.63
N SER A 84 20.78 9.86 -4.53
CA SER A 84 20.87 10.75 -5.67
C SER A 84 20.58 12.21 -5.28
N ASN A 85 20.72 13.11 -6.25
CA ASN A 85 20.37 14.53 -6.09
C ASN A 85 18.98 14.88 -6.65
N GLU A 86 18.11 13.88 -6.87
CA GLU A 86 16.79 14.05 -7.46
C GLU A 86 15.68 13.48 -6.59
N ALA A 87 14.51 14.13 -6.59
CA ALA A 87 13.33 13.61 -5.92
C ALA A 87 12.77 12.38 -6.66
N ARG A 88 12.26 11.40 -5.90
CA ARG A 88 11.52 10.24 -6.42
C ARG A 88 10.03 10.43 -6.12
N THR A 89 9.24 10.74 -7.14
CA THR A 89 7.81 11.01 -6.99
C THR A 89 6.97 9.79 -7.37
N THR A 90 6.04 9.43 -6.51
CA THR A 90 5.08 8.36 -6.76
C THR A 90 3.67 8.78 -6.33
N LEU A 91 2.66 8.20 -6.96
CA LEU A 91 1.28 8.25 -6.50
C LEU A 91 0.86 6.85 -6.05
N LEU A 92 0.47 6.71 -4.79
CA LEU A 92 -0.09 5.47 -4.25
C LEU A 92 -1.61 5.52 -4.31
N VAL A 93 -2.21 4.58 -5.02
CA VAL A 93 -3.66 4.34 -5.02
C VAL A 93 -3.92 3.01 -4.34
N GLN A 94 -4.82 3.02 -3.36
CA GLN A 94 -5.26 1.84 -2.65
C GLN A 94 -6.70 1.53 -3.04
N MET A 95 -6.95 0.26 -3.35
CA MET A 95 -8.26 -0.20 -3.79
C MET A 95 -8.56 -1.57 -3.19
N ARG A 96 -9.84 -1.82 -2.96
CA ARG A 96 -10.34 -3.03 -2.31
C ARG A 96 -11.72 -3.36 -2.86
N ASP A 97 -12.17 -4.58 -2.65
CA ASP A 97 -13.56 -4.96 -2.94
C ASP A 97 -14.54 -4.08 -2.12
N PRO A 98 -15.62 -3.54 -2.70
CA PRO A 98 -16.65 -2.77 -1.97
C PRO A 98 -17.12 -3.41 -0.67
N THR A 99 -17.23 -4.74 -0.63
CA THR A 99 -17.75 -5.48 0.52
C THR A 99 -16.69 -5.86 1.55
N ASP A 100 -15.43 -5.51 1.33
CA ASP A 100 -14.37 -5.73 2.33
C ASP A 100 -14.27 -4.51 3.25
N LEU A 101 -14.94 -4.58 4.40
CA LEU A 101 -15.06 -3.45 5.30
C LEU A 101 -13.79 -3.26 6.15
N PRO A 102 -13.41 -2.01 6.45
CA PRO A 102 -12.31 -1.75 7.38
C PRO A 102 -12.72 -2.20 8.79
N THR A 103 -11.86 -2.94 9.47
CA THR A 103 -12.10 -3.33 10.88
C THR A 103 -11.76 -2.20 11.86
N GLN A 104 -11.05 -1.18 11.39
CA GLN A 104 -10.75 0.04 12.13
C GLN A 104 -10.87 1.26 11.22
N GLN A 105 -11.46 2.34 11.73
CA GLN A 105 -11.66 3.59 10.98
C GLN A 105 -10.42 4.48 10.98
N VAL A 106 -9.34 3.97 10.37
CA VAL A 106 -8.04 4.63 10.24
C VAL A 106 -7.75 4.95 8.77
N HIS A 107 -6.82 5.89 8.51
CA HIS A 107 -6.40 6.26 7.15
C HIS A 107 -7.53 6.77 6.22
N LYS A 108 -8.28 7.79 6.67
CA LYS A 108 -9.34 8.42 5.87
C LYS A 108 -8.75 9.24 4.71
N SER A 109 -9.23 9.01 3.49
CA SER A 109 -8.84 9.78 2.30
C SER A 109 -10.07 10.23 1.51
N ARG A 110 -9.91 11.27 0.69
CA ARG A 110 -10.98 11.77 -0.20
C ARG A 110 -11.44 10.75 -1.24
N GLY A 111 -10.59 9.78 -1.59
CA GLY A 111 -10.92 8.72 -2.53
C GLY A 111 -11.60 7.52 -1.90
N GLN A 112 -11.73 7.47 -0.57
CA GLN A 112 -12.30 6.31 0.11
C GLN A 112 -13.78 6.13 -0.25
N GLY A 113 -14.15 4.92 -0.69
CA GLY A 113 -15.49 4.61 -1.18
C GLY A 113 -15.75 4.99 -2.64
N MET A 114 -14.77 5.60 -3.34
CA MET A 114 -14.91 5.84 -4.77
C MET A 114 -14.88 4.51 -5.53
N MET A 115 -15.98 4.20 -6.23
CA MET A 115 -16.04 3.04 -7.12
C MET A 115 -15.21 3.28 -8.37
N LEU A 116 -14.15 2.50 -8.54
CA LEU A 116 -13.29 2.55 -9.73
C LEU A 116 -13.90 1.76 -10.91
N ARG A 117 -14.62 0.67 -10.62
CA ARG A 117 -15.27 -0.18 -11.61
C ARG A 117 -16.33 -1.06 -10.95
N GLY A 118 -17.40 -1.39 -11.69
CA GLY A 118 -18.42 -2.35 -11.25
C GLY A 118 -19.54 -1.70 -10.44
N ILE A 119 -20.09 -2.45 -9.49
CA ILE A 119 -21.18 -2.02 -8.61
C ILE A 119 -20.73 -2.08 -7.15
N ASP A 120 -21.24 -1.17 -6.34
CA ASP A 120 -21.16 -1.26 -4.88
C ASP A 120 -22.47 -1.91 -4.37
N PRO A 121 -22.47 -3.20 -3.98
CA PRO A 121 -23.68 -3.88 -3.56
C PRO A 121 -24.15 -3.47 -2.16
N ILE A 122 -23.34 -2.72 -1.41
CA ILE A 122 -23.67 -2.25 -0.05
C ILE A 122 -23.91 -0.74 -0.01
N ALA A 123 -23.84 -0.05 -1.15
CA ALA A 123 -24.17 1.37 -1.23
C ALA A 123 -25.65 1.59 -0.88
N LEU A 124 -25.90 2.48 0.08
CA LEU A 124 -27.26 2.89 0.41
C LEU A 124 -27.87 3.66 -0.78
N PRO A 125 -29.19 3.51 -1.03
CA PRO A 125 -29.89 4.34 -1.99
C PRO A 125 -29.69 5.82 -1.65
N LYS A 126 -29.46 6.66 -2.67
CA LYS A 126 -29.41 8.11 -2.47
C LYS A 126 -30.73 8.60 -1.87
N GLY A 127 -30.70 9.15 -0.64
CA GLY A 127 -31.86 9.78 0.00
C GLY A 127 -32.38 9.14 1.28
N HIS A 128 -31.73 8.10 1.82
CA HIS A 128 -32.00 7.64 3.19
C HIS A 128 -31.04 8.33 4.17
N GLU A 129 -31.46 9.47 4.73
CA GLU A 129 -30.94 9.92 6.03
C GLU A 129 -31.51 9.01 7.10
N GLU A 130 -30.66 8.48 7.99
CA GLU A 130 -31.10 7.75 9.17
C GLU A 130 -31.93 8.70 10.05
N THR A 131 -33.20 8.34 10.27
CA THR A 131 -34.09 8.96 11.27
C THR A 131 -33.76 8.51 12.68
#